data_AF-R6PQ42-F1
#
_entry.id   AF-R6PQ42-F1
#
_cell.length_a   1.000
_cell.length_b   1.000
_cell.length_c   1.000
_cell.angle_alpha   90.00
_cell.angle_beta   90.00
_cell.angle_gamma   90.00
#
_symmetry.space_group_name_H-M   'P 1'
#
loop_
_entity.id
_entity.type
_entity.pdbx_description
1 polymer ?
#
loop_
_entity_poly.entity_id
_entity_poly.type
_entity_poly.pdbx_seq_one_letter_code
_entity_poly.pdbx_strand_id
1 'polypeptide(L)'
;MDVKTLSATIGHVSSATTLDIYSHITDTMQRQAAVHIDRKIGKTDAQMPTIAREERKDTTSIEFTPYKPKIRKPGTGCVTMINDHLYEGRYTPTNAYGKRESHNIYAKTREECEEKLAEMIAEVKAQIKAEKERLKAEQEA
;
A
#
# COMPACT_ATOMS: atom_id res chain seq x y z
N MET A 1 22.87 15.93 24.14
CA MET A 1 23.01 16.88 23.01
C MET A 1 22.37 18.20 23.44
N ASP A 2 22.97 19.35 23.13
CA ASP A 2 22.42 20.66 23.54
C ASP A 2 21.33 21.16 22.56
N VAL A 3 20.30 21.81 23.09
CA VAL A 3 19.14 22.30 22.31
C VAL A 3 19.58 23.33 21.29
N LYS A 4 20.57 24.17 21.61
CA LYS A 4 21.11 25.16 20.67
C LYS A 4 21.85 24.49 19.52
N THR A 5 22.62 23.44 19.79
CA THR A 5 23.30 22.66 18.75
C THR A 5 22.28 22.00 17.81
N LEU A 6 21.23 21.38 18.36
CA LEU A 6 20.15 20.80 17.56
C LEU A 6 19.41 21.85 16.73
N SER A 7 19.06 22.98 17.34
CA SER A 7 18.39 24.11 16.68
C SER A 7 19.21 24.66 15.51
N ALA A 8 20.52 24.84 15.70
CA ALA A 8 21.42 25.32 14.66
C ALA A 8 21.62 24.30 13.53
N THR A 9 21.66 23.00 13.87
CA THR A 9 21.81 21.92 12.88
C THR A 9 20.57 21.77 12.01
N ILE A 10 19.38 21.93 12.61
CA ILE A 10 18.08 21.81 11.91
C ILE A 10 17.71 23.11 11.18
N GLY A 11 18.30 24.25 11.58
CA GLY A 11 18.03 25.56 10.99
C GLY A 11 16.82 26.27 11.58
N HIS A 12 16.42 25.94 12.81
CA HIS A 12 15.36 26.66 13.51
C HIS A 12 15.83 28.06 13.94
N VAL A 13 15.01 29.07 13.65
CA VAL A 13 15.26 30.49 13.99
C VAL A 13 15.30 30.72 15.52
N SER A 14 14.64 29.84 16.29
CA SER A 14 14.62 29.90 17.75
C SER A 14 14.72 28.50 18.37
N SER A 15 15.40 28.43 19.51
CA SER A 15 15.45 27.22 20.33
C SER A 15 14.09 26.83 20.91
N ALA A 16 13.16 27.78 21.03
CA ALA A 16 11.79 27.51 21.46
C ALA A 16 11.08 26.56 20.49
N THR A 17 11.20 26.80 19.18
CA THR A 17 10.60 25.96 18.14
C THR A 17 11.12 24.52 18.19
N THR A 18 12.40 24.34 18.48
CA THR A 18 13.00 23.01 18.69
C THR A 18 12.43 22.32 19.93
N LEU A 19 12.25 23.07 21.03
CA LEU A 19 11.64 22.56 22.26
C LEU A 19 10.18 22.16 22.02
N ASP A 20 9.39 22.99 21.37
CA ASP A 20 7.96 22.72 21.15
C ASP A 20 7.72 21.51 20.23
N ILE A 21 8.60 21.29 19.25
CA ILE A 21 8.46 20.19 18.27
C ILE A 21 9.04 18.87 18.80
N TYR A 22 10.20 18.91 19.46
CA TYR A 22 10.96 17.71 19.80
C TYR A 22 10.95 17.35 21.27
N SER A 23 10.56 18.27 22.15
CA SER A 23 10.32 17.94 23.54
C SER A 23 8.85 17.59 23.73
N HIS A 24 8.58 16.58 24.55
CA HIS A 24 7.23 16.29 25.02
C HIS A 24 6.88 17.17 26.24
N ILE A 25 7.26 18.44 26.21
CA ILE A 25 6.94 19.42 27.26
C ILE A 25 5.82 20.31 26.74
N THR A 26 4.68 20.28 27.42
CA THR A 26 3.55 21.15 27.11
C THR A 26 3.67 22.48 27.84
N ASP A 27 3.01 23.52 27.34
CA ASP A 27 2.92 24.84 28.00
C ASP A 27 2.43 24.74 29.45
N THR A 28 1.54 23.78 29.73
CA THR A 28 1.08 23.50 31.10
C THR A 28 2.19 23.06 32.02
N MET A 29 3.05 22.14 31.56
CA MET A 29 4.15 21.61 32.35
C MET A 29 5.13 22.72 32.68
N GLN A 30 5.41 23.62 31.73
CA GLN A 30 6.28 24.78 31.97
C GLN A 30 5.69 25.73 33.02
N ARG A 31 4.40 26.07 32.92
CA ARG A 31 3.73 26.94 33.88
C ARG A 31 3.60 26.30 35.27
N GLN A 32 3.31 25.01 35.34
CA GLN A 32 3.29 24.26 36.62
C GLN A 32 4.67 24.21 37.27
N ALA A 33 5.73 24.00 36.48
CA ALA A 33 7.10 24.03 36.98
C ALA A 33 7.47 25.41 37.55
N ALA A 34 7.10 26.50 36.89
CA ALA A 34 7.32 27.86 37.39
C ALA A 34 6.63 28.07 38.76
N VAL A 35 5.35 27.70 38.87
CA VAL A 35 4.61 27.80 40.14
C VAL A 35 5.21 26.91 41.24
N HIS A 36 5.74 25.74 40.90
CA HIS A 36 6.44 24.89 41.86
C HIS A 36 7.72 25.53 42.39
N ILE A 37 8.47 26.25 41.55
CA ILE A 37 9.68 26.96 41.95
C ILE A 37 9.30 28.13 42.86
N ASP A 38 8.32 28.93 42.47
CA ASP A 38 7.88 30.12 43.23
C ASP A 38 7.33 29.74 44.61
N ARG A 39 6.61 28.61 44.73
CA ARG A 39 6.16 28.08 46.02
C ARG A 39 7.33 27.69 46.93
N LYS A 40 8.35 27.02 46.38
CA LYS A 40 9.50 26.53 47.15
C LYS A 40 10.49 27.61 47.54
N ILE A 41 10.70 28.60 46.67
CA ILE A 41 11.68 29.67 46.88
C ILE A 41 11.01 30.93 47.44
N GLY A 42 9.92 31.37 46.81
CA GLY A 42 9.21 32.61 47.14
C GLY A 42 8.11 32.48 48.20
N LYS A 43 7.79 31.27 48.65
CA LYS A 43 6.68 30.97 49.60
C LYS A 43 5.34 31.58 49.16
N THR A 44 5.08 31.63 47.86
CA THR A 44 3.83 32.18 47.29
C THR A 44 2.74 31.11 47.24
N ASP A 45 1.48 31.51 47.46
CA ASP A 45 0.31 30.61 47.38
C ASP A 45 -0.38 30.64 46.00
N ALA A 46 0.39 30.88 44.94
CA ALA A 46 -0.14 30.95 43.57
C ALA A 46 -0.82 29.63 43.17
N GLN A 47 -2.02 29.70 42.58
CA GLN A 47 -2.79 28.53 42.18
C GLN A 47 -2.12 27.76 41.03
N MET A 48 -2.19 26.42 41.07
CA MET A 48 -1.63 25.58 40.01
C MET A 48 -2.47 25.68 38.73
N PRO A 49 -1.85 25.98 37.58
CA PRO A 49 -2.56 25.96 36.31
C PRO A 49 -2.82 24.51 35.89
N THR A 50 -4.09 24.18 35.66
CA THR A 50 -4.52 22.90 35.09
C THR A 50 -5.27 23.22 33.81
N ILE A 51 -4.75 22.82 32.65
CA ILE A 51 -5.55 22.87 31.42
C ILE A 51 -6.40 21.61 31.42
N ALA A 52 -7.72 21.79 31.41
CA ALA A 52 -8.65 20.71 31.11
C ALA A 52 -8.31 20.21 29.70
N ARG A 53 -7.89 18.95 29.60
CA ARG A 53 -7.66 18.32 28.31
C ARG A 53 -9.01 18.29 27.60
N GLU A 54 -9.24 19.18 26.65
CA GLU A 54 -10.40 19.07 25.78
C GLU A 54 -10.32 17.69 25.11
N GLU A 55 -11.33 16.87 25.36
CA GLU A 55 -11.47 15.60 24.67
C GLU A 55 -11.56 15.91 23.18
N ARG A 56 -10.58 15.43 22.40
CA ARG A 56 -10.62 15.57 20.95
C ARG A 56 -11.93 14.95 20.47
N LYS A 57 -12.85 15.79 19.98
CA LYS A 57 -14.18 15.37 19.51
C LYS A 57 -14.13 14.41 18.31
N ASP A 58 -12.98 14.32 17.64
CA ASP A 58 -12.83 13.62 16.37
C ASP A 58 -11.96 12.36 16.47
N THR A 59 -12.36 11.39 17.29
CA THR A 59 -11.84 10.02 17.17
C THR A 59 -12.96 9.00 17.14
N THR A 60 -13.92 9.16 16.22
CA THR A 60 -14.68 8.00 15.79
C THR A 60 -13.72 7.09 15.03
N SER A 61 -13.41 5.92 15.58
CA SER A 61 -12.62 4.91 14.89
C SER A 61 -13.33 4.52 13.60
N ILE A 62 -12.83 4.98 12.46
CA ILE A 62 -13.35 4.58 11.16
C ILE A 62 -12.91 3.13 10.96
N GLU A 63 -13.87 2.21 10.84
CA GLU A 63 -13.58 0.82 10.54
C GLU A 63 -13.04 0.72 9.11
N PHE A 64 -11.72 0.53 8.98
CA PHE A 64 -11.07 0.42 7.68
C PHE A 64 -11.50 -0.89 7.01
N THR A 65 -12.19 -0.78 5.89
CA THR A 65 -12.51 -1.93 5.03
C THR A 65 -11.54 -1.95 3.84
N PRO A 66 -10.73 -3.02 3.67
CA PRO A 66 -9.82 -3.12 2.54
C PRO A 66 -10.57 -3.18 1.20
N TYR A 67 -10.10 -2.44 0.21
CA TYR A 67 -10.62 -2.52 -1.16
C TYR A 67 -10.34 -3.91 -1.76
N LYS A 68 -11.40 -4.60 -2.22
CA LYS A 68 -11.31 -5.90 -2.89
C LYS A 68 -11.50 -5.71 -4.41
N PRO A 69 -10.43 -5.81 -5.23
CA PRO A 69 -10.56 -5.68 -6.67
C PRO A 69 -11.33 -6.85 -7.29
N LYS A 70 -11.93 -6.62 -8.47
CA LYS A 70 -12.59 -7.67 -9.26
C LYS A 70 -11.54 -8.62 -9.86
N ILE A 71 -11.37 -9.80 -9.27
CA ILE A 71 -10.46 -10.84 -9.75
C ILE A 71 -11.16 -11.67 -10.86
N ARG A 72 -10.49 -11.91 -11.99
CA ARG A 72 -10.99 -12.80 -13.06
C ARG A 72 -10.74 -14.27 -12.70
N LYS A 73 -11.56 -15.17 -13.25
CA LYS A 73 -11.36 -16.63 -13.09
C LYS A 73 -9.97 -17.02 -13.63
N PRO A 74 -9.22 -17.91 -12.94
CA PRO A 74 -7.93 -18.37 -13.43
C PRO A 74 -8.09 -19.12 -14.76
N GLY A 75 -7.14 -18.95 -15.68
CA GLY A 75 -7.09 -19.71 -16.93
C GLY A 75 -7.89 -19.14 -18.11
N THR A 76 -8.43 -17.92 -18.00
CA THR A 76 -9.19 -17.21 -19.08
C THR A 76 -8.34 -16.18 -19.85
N GLY A 77 -7.01 -16.15 -19.64
CA GLY A 77 -6.13 -15.13 -20.22
C GLY A 77 -6.37 -13.70 -19.71
N CYS A 78 -5.67 -12.71 -20.28
CA CYS A 78 -5.99 -11.29 -20.09
C CYS A 78 -6.42 -10.66 -21.41
N VAL A 79 -7.38 -9.73 -21.34
CA VAL A 79 -7.76 -8.88 -22.48
C VAL A 79 -7.46 -7.45 -22.08
N THR A 80 -6.54 -6.81 -22.78
CA THR A 80 -6.09 -5.45 -22.54
C THR A 80 -6.36 -4.59 -23.76
N MET A 81 -6.90 -3.39 -23.55
CA MET A 81 -7.04 -2.42 -24.62
C MET A 81 -5.67 -1.77 -24.83
N ILE A 82 -5.03 -2.03 -25.96
CA ILE A 82 -3.75 -1.40 -26.31
C ILE A 82 -3.99 0.02 -26.82
N ASN A 83 -4.95 0.15 -27.75
CA ASN A 83 -5.33 1.42 -28.39
C ASN A 83 -6.86 1.54 -28.42
N ASP A 84 -7.38 2.73 -28.74
CA ASP A 84 -8.82 3.03 -28.83
C ASP A 84 -9.62 2.09 -29.76
N HIS A 85 -8.94 1.37 -30.66
CA HIS A 85 -9.54 0.46 -31.63
C HIS A 85 -8.88 -0.93 -31.65
N LEU A 86 -8.06 -1.26 -30.65
CA LEU A 86 -7.30 -2.50 -30.63
C LEU A 86 -7.22 -3.09 -29.23
N TYR A 87 -7.76 -4.30 -29.11
CA TYR A 87 -7.63 -5.17 -27.94
C TYR A 87 -6.60 -6.26 -28.21
N GLU A 88 -5.85 -6.61 -27.16
CA GLU A 88 -4.94 -7.75 -27.09
C GLU A 88 -5.50 -8.77 -26.11
N GLY A 89 -5.76 -9.99 -26.60
CA GLY A 89 -6.01 -11.17 -25.80
C GLY A 89 -4.71 -11.95 -25.62
N ARG A 90 -4.17 -12.01 -24.39
CA ARG A 90 -2.95 -12.75 -24.06
C ARG A 90 -3.26 -13.98 -23.24
N TYR A 91 -2.75 -15.12 -23.70
CA TYR A 91 -2.78 -16.40 -23.00
C TYR A 91 -1.35 -16.90 -22.80
N THR A 92 -0.98 -17.29 -21.58
CA THR A 92 0.40 -17.76 -21.30
C THR A 92 0.38 -19.08 -20.53
N PRO A 93 0.06 -20.19 -21.21
CA PRO A 93 0.08 -21.53 -20.62
C PRO A 93 1.51 -22.01 -20.33
N THR A 94 1.58 -23.07 -19.53
CA THR A 94 2.80 -23.84 -19.31
C THR A 94 2.74 -25.08 -20.18
N ASN A 95 3.76 -25.28 -21.02
CA ASN A 95 3.86 -26.41 -21.95
C ASN A 95 4.14 -27.72 -21.21
N ALA A 96 4.08 -28.82 -21.96
CA ALA A 96 4.39 -30.16 -21.45
C ALA A 96 5.81 -30.27 -20.88
N TYR A 97 6.75 -29.50 -21.42
CA TYR A 97 8.15 -29.39 -20.97
C TYR A 97 8.37 -28.44 -19.78
N GLY A 98 7.33 -27.82 -19.22
CA GLY A 98 7.43 -26.90 -18.08
C GLY A 98 7.84 -25.46 -18.43
N LYS A 99 8.06 -25.14 -19.70
CA LYS A 99 8.32 -23.77 -20.17
C LYS A 99 7.01 -22.99 -20.38
N ARG A 100 7.03 -21.68 -20.11
CA ARG A 100 5.90 -20.79 -20.40
C ARG A 100 5.98 -20.25 -21.82
N GLU A 101 4.90 -20.37 -22.56
CA GLU A 101 4.77 -19.81 -23.91
C GLU A 101 3.63 -18.80 -23.94
N SER A 102 3.83 -17.66 -24.60
CA SER A 102 2.83 -16.61 -24.73
C SER A 102 2.20 -16.64 -26.11
N HIS A 103 0.87 -16.72 -26.16
CA HIS A 103 0.06 -16.59 -27.36
C HIS A 103 -0.80 -15.34 -27.26
N ASN A 104 -0.76 -14.52 -28.30
CA ASN A 104 -1.43 -13.22 -28.35
C ASN A 104 -2.41 -13.19 -29.55
N ILE A 105 -3.56 -12.59 -29.35
CA ILE A 105 -4.58 -12.32 -30.37
C ILE A 105 -4.93 -10.86 -30.34
N TYR A 106 -5.19 -10.28 -31.51
CA TYR A 106 -5.64 -8.90 -31.64
C TYR A 106 -7.04 -8.82 -32.28
N ALA A 107 -7.91 -7.98 -31.73
CA ALA A 107 -9.24 -7.70 -32.28
C ALA A 107 -9.64 -6.23 -32.07
N LYS A 108 -10.65 -5.76 -32.80
CA LYS A 108 -11.10 -4.36 -32.72
C LYS A 108 -12.04 -4.12 -31.54
N THR A 109 -12.91 -5.09 -31.26
CA THR A 109 -13.84 -5.07 -30.13
C THR A 109 -13.37 -6.03 -29.05
N ARG A 110 -13.79 -5.77 -27.81
CA ARG A 110 -13.47 -6.63 -26.68
C ARG A 110 -14.10 -8.02 -26.84
N GLU A 111 -15.34 -8.08 -27.33
CA GLU A 111 -16.11 -9.33 -27.47
C GLU A 111 -15.46 -10.26 -28.49
N GLU A 112 -15.10 -9.74 -29.68
CA GLU A 112 -14.36 -10.51 -30.69
C GLU A 112 -13.01 -11.02 -30.16
N CYS A 113 -12.36 -10.24 -29.29
CA CYS A 113 -11.09 -10.63 -28.69
C CYS A 113 -11.28 -11.76 -27.67
N GLU A 114 -12.37 -11.74 -26.90
CA GLU A 114 -12.69 -12.76 -25.91
C GLU A 114 -13.08 -14.09 -26.57
N GLU A 115 -13.84 -14.07 -27.67
CA GLU A 115 -14.22 -15.26 -28.44
C GLU A 115 -13.00 -15.96 -29.06
N LYS A 116 -12.19 -15.21 -29.83
CA LYS A 116 -10.96 -15.75 -30.44
C LYS A 116 -9.97 -16.24 -29.39
N LEU A 117 -9.89 -15.56 -28.25
CA LEU A 117 -9.04 -15.99 -27.12
C LEU A 117 -9.52 -17.31 -26.54
N ALA A 118 -10.83 -17.53 -26.42
CA ALA A 118 -11.38 -18.79 -25.92
C ALA A 118 -11.10 -19.97 -26.86
N GLU A 119 -11.25 -19.76 -28.18
CA GLU A 119 -10.92 -20.75 -29.21
C GLU A 119 -9.44 -21.14 -29.15
N MET A 120 -8.54 -20.16 -29.16
CA MET A 120 -7.09 -20.41 -29.06
C MET A 120 -6.71 -21.11 -27.75
N ILE A 121 -7.35 -20.74 -26.63
CA ILE A 121 -7.12 -21.41 -25.34
C ILE A 121 -7.48 -22.90 -25.43
N ALA A 122 -8.59 -23.24 -26.10
CA ALA A 122 -9.02 -24.63 -26.24
C ALA A 122 -8.03 -25.44 -27.10
N GLU A 123 -7.59 -24.90 -28.23
CA GLU A 123 -6.62 -25.54 -29.11
C GLU A 123 -5.26 -25.76 -28.42
N VAL A 124 -4.70 -24.72 -27.81
CA VAL A 124 -3.39 -24.81 -27.13
C VAL A 124 -3.46 -25.77 -25.94
N LYS A 125 -4.57 -25.79 -25.19
CA LYS A 125 -4.76 -26.78 -24.11
C LYS A 125 -4.80 -28.21 -24.65
N ALA A 126 -5.46 -28.45 -25.79
CA ALA A 126 -5.52 -29.76 -26.41
C ALA A 126 -4.13 -30.23 -26.87
N GLN A 127 -3.34 -29.34 -27.48
CA GLN A 127 -1.96 -29.62 -27.88
C GLN A 127 -1.07 -29.96 -26.68
N ILE A 128 -1.10 -29.13 -25.63
CA ILE A 128 -0.32 -29.37 -24.40
C ILE A 128 -0.72 -30.69 -23.74
N LYS A 129 -2.02 -31.04 -23.74
CA LYS A 129 -2.49 -32.31 -23.20
C LYS A 129 -1.92 -33.49 -23.99
N ALA A 130 -1.99 -33.45 -25.32
CA ALA A 130 -1.46 -34.50 -26.18
C ALA A 130 0.06 -34.66 -26.03
N GLU A 131 0.82 -33.56 -25.98
CA GLU A 131 2.26 -33.59 -25.76
C GLU A 131 2.63 -34.15 -24.38
N LYS A 132 1.86 -33.77 -23.34
CA LYS A 132 2.07 -34.28 -21.99
C LYS A 132 1.80 -35.79 -21.90
N GLU A 133 0.79 -36.28 -22.61
CA GLU A 133 0.51 -37.72 -22.71
C GLU A 133 1.63 -38.47 -23.45
N ARG A 134 2.19 -37.90 -24.53
CA ARG A 134 3.34 -38.47 -25.22
C ARG A 134 4.59 -38.53 -24.34
N LEU A 135 4.92 -37.44 -23.64
CA LEU A 135 6.06 -37.41 -22.72
C LEU A 135 5.88 -38.41 -21.57
N LYS A 136 4.65 -38.56 -21.07
CA LYS A 136 4.36 -39.55 -20.04
C LYS A 136 4.57 -40.98 -20.57
N ALA A 137 4.09 -41.27 -21.77
CA ALA A 137 4.28 -42.58 -22.41
C ALA A 137 5.75 -42.89 -22.71
N GLU A 138 6.55 -41.88 -23.05
CA GLU A 138 8.00 -42.02 -23.27
C GLU A 138 8.78 -42.19 -21.96
N GLN A 139 8.30 -41.63 -20.85
CA GLN A 139 8.92 -41.83 -19.53
C GLN A 139 8.56 -43.16 -18.86
N GLU A 140 7.43 -43.77 -19.24
CA GLU A 140 6.98 -45.07 -18.73
C GLU A 140 7.52 -46.27 -19.55
N ALA A 141 8.19 -46.01 -20.69
CA ALA A 141 8.85 -47.00 -21.54
C ALA A 141 10.35 -47.15 -21.21
#